data_AF-A0A1Z7YYA6-F1
#
_entry.id   AF-A0A1Z7YYA6-F1
#
_cell.length_a   1.000
_cell.length_b   1.000
_cell.length_c   1.000
_cell.angle_alpha   90.00
_cell.angle_beta   90.00
_cell.angle_gamma   90.00
#
_symmetry.space_group_name_H-M   'P 1'
#
loop_
_entity.id
_entity.type
_entity.pdbx_description
1 polymer ?
#
loop_
_entity_poly.entity_id
_entity_poly.type
_entity_poly.pdbx_seq_one_letter_code
_entity_poly.pdbx_strand_id
1 'polypeptide(L)' 'MKTPIRYYKAAVNSGQWLLFRRVHRRLKNGQNPLQLDSDPPSAYNKTRRILIHGATIQFIVQWNFQKMKIY' A
#
# COMPACT_ATOMS: atom_id res chain seq x y z
N MET A 1 -25.69 13.39 13.96
CA MET A 1 -24.88 13.94 12.84
C MET A 1 -23.72 13.00 12.56
N LYS A 2 -23.51 12.60 11.31
CA LYS A 2 -22.40 11.72 10.91
C LYS A 2 -21.10 12.51 11.01
N THR A 3 -20.11 11.99 11.76
CA THR A 3 -18.84 12.68 11.96
C THR A 3 -18.04 12.71 10.63
N PRO A 4 -17.77 13.88 10.03
CA PRO A 4 -17.16 13.98 8.70
C PRO A 4 -15.77 13.31 8.63
N ILE A 5 -15.04 13.27 9.76
CA ILE A 5 -13.74 12.60 9.86
C ILE A 5 -13.78 11.11 9.53
N ARG A 6 -14.90 10.43 9.79
CA ARG A 6 -15.07 9.01 9.45
C ARG A 6 -15.11 8.78 7.94
N TYR A 7 -15.68 9.71 7.18
CA TYR A 7 -15.74 9.60 5.72
C TYR A 7 -14.39 9.78 5.08
N TYR A 8 -13.60 10.76 5.54
CA TYR A 8 -12.23 10.94 5.04
C TYR A 8 -11.36 9.72 5.33
N LYS A 9 -11.44 9.18 6.56
CA LYS A 9 -10.72 7.95 6.91
C LYS A 9 -11.16 6.76 6.06
N ALA A 10 -12.45 6.61 5.81
CA ALA A 10 -12.97 5.53 4.97
C ALA A 10 -12.53 5.65 3.51
N ALA A 11 -12.50 6.87 2.94
CA ALA A 11 -12.05 7.13 1.57
C ALA A 11 -10.54 6.84 1.38
N VAL A 12 -9.71 7.16 2.38
CA VAL A 12 -8.29 6.82 2.36
C VAL A 12 -8.10 5.30 2.49
N ASN A 13 -8.78 4.67 3.46
CA ASN A 13 -8.65 3.23 3.70
C ASN A 13 -9.19 2.34 2.55
N SER A 14 -10.17 2.84 1.80
CA SER A 14 -10.71 2.15 0.63
C SER A 14 -9.83 2.32 -0.62
N GLY A 15 -8.82 3.19 -0.57
CA GLY A 15 -7.99 3.53 -1.72
C GLY A 15 -8.65 4.50 -2.70
N GLN A 16 -9.86 4.99 -2.41
CA GLN A 16 -10.52 6.01 -3.23
C GLN A 16 -9.77 7.34 -3.17
N TRP A 17 -9.08 7.62 -2.06
CA TRP A 17 -8.24 8.80 -1.89
C TRP A 17 -6.81 8.41 -1.52
N LEU A 18 -5.88 8.59 -2.46
CA LEU A 18 -4.46 8.32 -2.22
C LEU A 18 -3.79 9.49 -1.51
N LEU A 19 -2.99 9.18 -0.49
CA LEU A 19 -2.15 10.16 0.18
C LEU A 19 -0.72 10.00 -0.33
N PHE A 20 -0.20 11.03 -0.99
CA PHE A 20 1.17 11.04 -1.50
C PHE A 20 1.85 12.37 -1.22
N ARG A 21 3.18 12.33 -1.12
CA ARG A 21 4.04 13.49 -0.98
C ARG A 21 5.14 13.48 -2.02
N ARG A 22 5.45 14.65 -2.58
CA ARG A 22 6.65 14.87 -3.41
C ARG A 22 7.70 15.58 -2.58
N VAL A 23 8.80 14.89 -2.26
CA VAL A 23 9.88 15.44 -1.44
C VAL A 23 11.12 15.69 -2.30
N HIS A 24 11.31 16.94 -2.70
CA HIS A 24 12.44 17.36 -3.55
C HIS A 24 13.81 17.03 -2.96
N ARG A 25 13.96 17.03 -1.64
CA ARG A 25 15.22 16.70 -0.97
C ARG A 25 15.71 15.28 -1.29
N ARG A 26 14.81 14.36 -1.64
CA ARG A 26 15.17 12.99 -2.04
C ARG A 26 15.89 12.90 -3.37
N LEU A 27 15.64 13.85 -4.28
CA LEU A 27 16.37 13.94 -5.56
C LEU A 27 17.87 14.15 -5.31
N LYS A 28 18.23 14.95 -4.30
CA LYS A 28 19.64 15.20 -3.95
C LYS A 28 20.38 13.94 -3.49
N ASN A 29 19.63 12.94 -3.02
CA ASN A 29 20.17 11.67 -2.55
C ASN A 29 19.99 10.54 -3.57
N GLY A 30 19.59 10.84 -4.82
CA GLY A 30 19.31 9.83 -5.85
C GLY A 30 18.11 8.92 -5.53
N GLN A 31 17.24 9.34 -4.61
CA GLN A 31 16.06 8.58 -4.20
C GLN A 31 14.81 9.03 -4.97
N ASN A 32 13.83 8.14 -5.12
CA ASN A 32 12.53 8.50 -5.69
C ASN A 32 11.89 9.64 -4.87
N PRO A 33 11.56 10.80 -5.50
CA PRO A 33 10.94 11.93 -4.81
C PRO A 33 9.49 11.67 -4.41
N LEU A 34 8.81 10.73 -5.06
CA LEU A 34 7.43 10.37 -4.76
C LEU A 34 7.39 9.38 -3.60
N GLN A 35 6.60 9.72 -2.58
CA GLN A 35 6.30 8.87 -1.45
C GLN A 35 4.80 8.65 -1.39
N LEU A 36 4.39 7.40 -1.32
CA LEU A 36 3.02 7.01 -1.04
C LEU A 36 2.91 6.80 0.47
N ASP A 37 2.02 7.56 1.12
CA ASP A 37 1.80 7.50 2.57
C ASP A 37 0.52 6.73 2.94
N SER A 38 -0.38 6.52 1.98
CA SER A 38 -1.56 5.68 2.18
C SER A 38 -1.20 4.20 2.13
N ASP A 39 -1.72 3.44 3.08
CA ASP A 39 -1.64 1.98 3.07
C ASP A 39 -2.35 1.37 1.85
N PRO A 40 -2.01 0.13 1.48
CA PRO A 40 -2.77 -0.63 0.50
C PRO A 40 -4.26 -0.70 0.87
N PRO A 41 -5.18 -0.63 -0.09
CA PRO A 41 -6.61 -0.67 0.17
C PRO A 41 -6.99 -1.88 1.02
N SER A 42 -7.83 -1.70 2.04
CA SER A 42 -8.22 -2.78 2.95
C SER A 42 -8.86 -3.98 2.24
N ALA A 43 -9.54 -3.75 1.10
CA ALA A 43 -10.09 -4.81 0.25
C ALA A 43 -9.01 -5.72 -0.38
N TYR A 44 -7.79 -5.22 -0.55
CA TYR A 44 -6.66 -5.96 -1.10
C TYR A 44 -5.89 -6.76 -0.04
N ASN A 45 -5.93 -6.33 1.23
CA ASN A 45 -5.36 -7.07 2.38
C ASN A 45 -6.22 -8.26 2.84
N LYS A 46 -7.24 -8.65 2.06
CA LYS A 46 -7.86 -9.97 2.20
C LYS A 46 -6.89 -11.00 1.63
N THR A 47 -5.80 -11.27 2.35
CA THR A 47 -4.96 -12.44 2.12
C THR A 47 -5.91 -13.64 2.04
N ARG A 48 -6.08 -14.19 0.84
CA ARG A 48 -6.79 -15.45 0.67
C ARG A 48 -5.94 -16.50 1.38
N ARG A 49 -6.22 -16.78 2.65
CA ARG A 49 -5.83 -18.06 3.27
C ARG A 49 -6.66 -19.13 2.58
N ILE A 50 -6.19 -19.62 1.43
CA ILE A 50 -6.66 -20.88 0.90
C ILE A 50 -5.93 -21.93 1.74
N LEU A 51 -6.64 -22.58 2.66
CA LEU A 51 -6.14 -23.75 3.37
C LEU A 51 -6.03 -24.89 2.36
N ILE A 52 -4.83 -25.13 1.82
CA ILE A 52 -4.54 -26.36 1.08
C ILE A 52 -3.89 -27.30 2.09
N HIS A 53 -4.67 -28.28 2.55
CA HIS A 53 -4.28 -29.51 3.25
C HIS A 53 -2.87 -29.51 3.88
N GLY A 54 -2.80 -29.10 5.16
CA GLY A 54 -1.79 -29.62 6.11
C GLY A 54 -0.33 -29.22 5.92
N ALA A 55 0.04 -28.37 4.96
CA ALA A 55 1.40 -27.86 4.81
C ALA A 55 1.42 -26.34 4.86
N THR A 56 2.07 -25.76 5.88
CA THR A 56 2.28 -24.32 5.99
C THR A 56 3.33 -23.86 4.98
N ILE A 57 2.94 -23.78 3.71
CA ILE A 57 3.72 -23.10 2.68
C ILE A 57 3.33 -21.63 2.80
N GLN A 58 4.17 -20.85 3.47
CA GLN A 58 4.12 -19.39 3.36
C GLN A 58 4.44 -19.04 1.91
N PHE A 59 3.40 -18.97 1.06
CA PHE A 59 3.51 -18.46 -0.29
C PHE A 59 4.06 -17.04 -0.21
N ILE A 60 5.36 -16.90 -0.43
CA ILE A 60 5.96 -16.11 -1.51
C ILE A 60 4.97 -15.09 -2.13
N VAL A 61 4.54 -14.12 -1.32
CA VAL A 61 3.98 -12.82 -1.74
C VAL A 61 4.90 -11.70 -1.22
N GLN A 62 6.14 -12.06 -0.88
CA GLN A 62 7.28 -11.15 -0.76
C GLN A 62 7.93 -10.90 -2.14
N TRP A 63 7.38 -11.44 -3.23
CA TRP A 63 7.97 -11.32 -4.57
C TRP A 63 7.29 -10.19 -5.35
N ASN A 64 8.05 -9.13 -5.62
CA ASN A 64 7.82 -8.05 -6.60
C ASN A 64 7.14 -6.73 -6.15
N PHE A 65 7.51 -6.16 -5.00
CA PHE A 65 7.41 -4.69 -4.84
C PHE A 65 8.77 -3.96 -4.84
N GLN A 66 9.87 -4.68 -5.04
CA GLN A 66 11.24 -4.12 -5.05
C GLN A 66 11.87 -3.98 -6.45
N LYS A 67 11.11 -4.18 -7.55
CA LYS A 67 11.66 -4.11 -8.93
C LYS A 67 11.04 -3.04 -9.84
N MET A 68 10.54 -1.93 -9.29
CA MET A 68 10.40 -0.69 -10.07
C MET A 68 11.60 0.24 -9.82
N LYS A 69 12.78 -0.18 -10.32
CA LYS A 69 13.78 0.77 -10.80
C LYS A 69 13.35 1.13 -12.22
N ILE A 70 12.72 2.28 -12.36
CA ILE A 70 12.45 2.90 -13.66
C ILE A 70 13.82 3.45 -14.09
N TYR A 71 14.35 2.90 -15.19
CA TYR A 71 15.46 3.46 -15.96
C TYR A 71 14.99 4.71 -16.69
#